data_AF-A0A936CFJ6-F1
#
_entry.id   AF-A0A936CFJ6-F1
#
_cell.length_a   1.000
_cell.length_b   1.000
_cell.length_c   1.000
_cell.angle_alpha   90.00
_cell.angle_beta   90.00
_cell.angle_gamma   90.00
#
_symmetry.space_group_name_H-M   'P 1'
#
loop_
_entity.id
_entity.type
_entity.pdbx_description
1 polymer ?
#
loop_
_entity_poly.entity_id
_entity_poly.type
_entity_poly.pdbx_seq_one_letter_code
_entity_poly.pdbx_strand_id
1 'polypeptide(L)'
;MAEQEMRKGGGGKLSRSETVTVRLDPKLRYLAELAARLHRRTLSSYIEWSIEGSLVNSVLAGDHNGPSIKDEAEYLWDVDDADRFAKLALRYPHLLTHEEQVRWKLIRENGYLWRGTFNVRNKEWEWSVNEHSFIFSHLRDHWEIFCAVAEGRSKPDSLPKWQETDPSWIAAAGQFPIRRYFR
;
A
#
# COMPACT_ATOMS: atom_id res chain seq x y z
N MET A 1 12.01 -41.00 45.10
CA MET A 1 12.68 -39.68 45.08
C MET A 1 13.12 -39.41 43.65
N ALA A 2 12.70 -38.27 43.09
CA ALA A 2 13.05 -37.68 41.79
C ALA A 2 12.61 -38.51 40.55
N GLU A 3 11.38 -38.36 40.05
CA GLU A 3 10.82 -37.23 39.26
C GLU A 3 11.31 -37.25 37.81
N GLN A 4 10.40 -37.66 36.92
CA GLN A 4 10.56 -37.71 35.47
C GLN A 4 10.60 -36.29 34.92
N GLU A 5 11.72 -35.92 34.27
CA GLU A 5 11.83 -34.67 33.55
C GLU A 5 10.85 -34.62 32.37
N MET A 6 9.85 -33.75 32.52
CA MET A 6 8.87 -33.43 31.51
C MET A 6 9.55 -32.64 30.39
N ARG A 7 9.77 -33.28 29.24
CA ARG A 7 10.25 -32.61 28.02
C ARG A 7 9.22 -31.58 27.57
N LYS A 8 9.52 -30.29 27.78
CA LYS A 8 8.81 -29.17 27.16
C LYS A 8 8.95 -29.29 25.64
N GLY A 9 7.90 -29.74 24.99
CA GLY A 9 7.76 -29.67 23.53
C GLY A 9 7.80 -28.21 23.10
N GLY A 10 8.89 -27.82 22.45
CA GLY A 10 9.02 -26.52 21.82
C GLY A 10 7.99 -26.39 20.70
N GLY A 11 6.91 -25.65 20.98
CA GLY A 11 6.03 -25.13 19.94
C GLY A 11 6.86 -24.24 19.03
N GLY A 12 7.17 -24.75 17.83
CA GLY A 12 7.87 -24.00 16.81
C GLY A 12 7.16 -22.66 16.60
N LYS A 13 7.95 -21.59 16.54
CA LYS A 13 7.46 -20.24 16.25
C LYS A 13 6.48 -20.33 15.07
N LEU A 14 5.20 -20.07 15.33
CA LEU A 14 4.17 -19.95 14.31
C LEU A 14 4.46 -18.68 13.51
N SER A 15 5.45 -18.71 12.62
CA SER A 15 5.84 -17.58 11.77
C SER A 15 4.79 -17.20 10.73
N ARG A 16 3.61 -17.83 10.79
CA ARG A 16 2.48 -17.64 9.87
C ARG A 16 1.23 -17.07 10.54
N SER A 17 1.22 -16.88 11.85
CA SER A 17 0.05 -16.38 12.58
C SER A 17 0.34 -15.03 13.22
N GLU A 18 -0.52 -14.06 12.95
CA GLU A 18 -0.51 -12.76 13.64
C GLU A 18 -1.49 -12.79 14.83
N THR A 19 -1.12 -12.16 15.95
CA THR A 19 -1.99 -12.12 17.13
C THR A 19 -2.89 -10.88 17.09
N VAL A 20 -4.20 -11.09 17.03
CA VAL A 20 -5.20 -10.01 17.05
C VAL A 20 -5.93 -9.99 18.40
N THR A 21 -5.91 -8.85 19.10
CA THR A 21 -6.69 -8.63 20.32
C THR A 21 -8.04 -8.00 19.99
N VAL A 22 -9.13 -8.74 20.20
CA VAL A 22 -10.50 -8.26 19.91
C VAL A 22 -11.27 -8.00 21.20
N ARG A 23 -12.02 -6.90 21.25
CA ARG A 23 -13.00 -6.62 22.31
C ARG A 23 -14.38 -7.07 21.83
N LEU A 24 -14.95 -8.04 22.53
CA LEU A 24 -16.31 -8.53 22.29
C LEU A 24 -17.17 -8.22 23.52
N ASP A 25 -18.41 -7.83 23.31
CA ASP A 25 -19.35 -7.76 24.41
C ASP A 25 -19.61 -9.17 25.00
N PRO A 26 -19.98 -9.28 26.28
CA PRO A 26 -20.14 -10.58 26.94
C PRO A 26 -21.15 -11.51 26.24
N LYS A 27 -22.21 -10.95 25.64
CA LYS A 27 -23.24 -11.74 24.95
C LYS A 27 -22.72 -12.30 23.64
N LEU A 28 -22.07 -11.48 22.81
CA LEU A 28 -21.47 -11.91 21.56
C LEU A 28 -20.38 -12.96 21.79
N ARG A 29 -19.54 -12.77 22.81
CA ARG A 29 -18.54 -13.77 23.20
C ARG A 29 -19.20 -15.12 23.53
N TYR A 30 -20.24 -15.12 24.36
CA TYR A 30 -20.95 -16.34 24.73
C TYR A 30 -21.54 -17.06 23.51
N LEU A 31 -22.19 -16.31 22.60
CA LEU A 31 -22.76 -16.87 21.37
C LEU A 31 -21.68 -17.42 20.43
N ALA A 32 -20.54 -16.73 20.29
CA ALA A 32 -19.41 -17.21 19.49
C ALA A 32 -18.80 -18.50 20.07
N GLU A 33 -18.73 -18.62 21.40
CA GLU A 33 -18.28 -19.86 22.06
C GLU A 33 -19.26 -21.03 21.80
N LEU A 34 -20.57 -20.77 21.83
CA LEU A 34 -21.57 -21.79 21.49
C LEU A 34 -21.45 -22.25 20.03
N ALA A 35 -21.28 -21.30 19.10
CA ALA A 35 -21.08 -21.61 17.69
C ALA A 35 -19.79 -22.42 17.47
N ALA A 36 -18.69 -22.03 18.11
CA ALA A 36 -17.44 -22.79 18.05
C ALA A 36 -17.61 -24.24 18.54
N ARG A 37 -18.35 -24.46 19.62
CA ARG A 37 -18.69 -25.82 20.12
C ARG A 37 -19.52 -26.60 19.10
N LEU A 38 -20.52 -25.97 18.49
CA LEU A 38 -21.35 -26.60 17.45
C LEU A 38 -20.50 -27.06 16.26
N HIS A 39 -19.55 -26.23 15.83
CA HIS A 39 -18.63 -26.53 14.73
C HIS A 39 -17.42 -27.39 15.15
N ARG A 40 -17.32 -27.79 16.43
CA ARG A 40 -16.20 -28.56 17.01
C ARG A 40 -14.83 -27.91 16.78
N ARG A 41 -14.76 -26.58 16.92
CA ARG A 41 -13.55 -25.77 16.76
C ARG A 41 -13.28 -24.96 18.02
N THR A 42 -12.06 -24.44 18.15
CA THR A 42 -11.75 -23.43 19.19
C THR A 42 -12.41 -22.10 18.83
N LEU A 43 -12.62 -21.23 19.82
CA LEU A 43 -13.18 -19.89 19.59
C LEU A 43 -12.35 -19.11 18.54
N SER A 44 -11.02 -19.16 18.64
CA SER A 44 -10.11 -18.51 17.70
C SER A 44 -10.28 -19.04 16.28
N SER A 45 -10.30 -20.37 16.09
CA SER A 45 -10.49 -20.99 14.78
C SER A 45 -11.87 -20.72 14.19
N TYR A 46 -12.90 -20.63 15.04
CA TYR A 46 -14.24 -20.22 14.60
C TYR A 46 -14.25 -18.78 14.10
N ILE A 47 -13.64 -17.85 14.85
CA ILE A 47 -13.56 -16.43 14.47
C ILE A 47 -12.81 -16.27 13.14
N GLU A 48 -11.67 -16.93 12.97
CA GLU A 48 -10.90 -16.93 11.71
C GLU A 48 -11.76 -17.41 10.54
N TRP A 49 -12.41 -18.57 10.67
CA TRP A 49 -13.29 -19.11 9.64
C TRP A 49 -14.47 -18.19 9.33
N SER A 50 -15.07 -17.56 10.34
CA SER A 50 -16.15 -16.61 10.15
C SER A 50 -15.68 -15.34 9.42
N ILE A 51 -14.48 -14.85 9.72
CA ILE A 51 -13.88 -13.71 9.01
C ILE A 51 -13.62 -14.09 7.55
N GLU A 52 -12.98 -15.24 7.28
CA GLU A 52 -12.75 -15.72 5.92
C GLU A 52 -14.07 -15.81 5.12
N GLY A 53 -15.13 -16.32 5.74
CA GLY A 53 -16.47 -16.37 5.13
C GLY A 53 -17.06 -14.98 4.86
N SER A 54 -16.79 -14.00 5.73
CA SER A 54 -17.26 -12.62 5.54
C SER A 54 -16.55 -11.90 4.37
N LEU A 55 -15.26 -12.19 4.16
CA LEU A 55 -14.45 -11.59 3.10
C LEU A 55 -14.91 -12.01 1.70
N VAL A 56 -15.46 -13.22 1.55
CA VAL A 56 -16.06 -13.71 0.29
C VAL A 56 -17.24 -12.83 -0.14
N ASN A 57 -18.00 -12.32 0.82
CA ASN A 57 -19.24 -11.58 0.55
C ASN A 57 -19.05 -10.06 0.58
N SER A 58 -17.84 -9.59 0.91
CA SER A 58 -17.51 -8.18 0.99
C SER A 58 -17.01 -7.69 -0.36
N VAL A 59 -17.90 -7.09 -1.16
CA VAL A 59 -17.61 -6.62 -2.52
C VAL A 59 -16.90 -5.26 -2.48
N LEU A 60 -15.80 -5.12 -3.24
CA LEU A 60 -14.96 -3.92 -3.26
C LEU A 60 -15.47 -2.83 -4.19
N ALA A 61 -16.21 -3.20 -5.24
CA ALA A 61 -16.91 -2.24 -6.09
C ALA A 61 -18.23 -1.85 -5.43
N GLY A 62 -18.65 -0.59 -5.58
CA GLY A 62 -19.95 -0.11 -5.09
C GLY A 62 -21.17 -0.75 -5.77
N ASP A 63 -20.94 -1.68 -6.71
CA ASP A 63 -21.96 -2.50 -7.36
C ASP A 63 -21.77 -3.97 -6.94
N HIS A 64 -22.88 -4.69 -6.73
CA HIS A 64 -22.91 -6.09 -6.28
C HIS A 64 -22.25 -7.09 -7.24
N ASN A 65 -21.79 -6.62 -8.40
CA ASN A 65 -21.14 -7.42 -9.44
C ASN A 65 -19.60 -7.25 -9.48
N GLY A 66 -19.02 -6.50 -8.53
CA GLY A 66 -17.58 -6.33 -8.42
C GLY A 66 -16.85 -7.52 -7.78
N PRO A 67 -15.51 -7.52 -7.83
CA PRO A 67 -14.72 -8.53 -7.13
C PRO A 67 -14.87 -8.40 -5.61
N SER A 68 -14.85 -9.52 -4.90
CA SER A 68 -14.79 -9.52 -3.44
C SER A 68 -13.39 -9.15 -2.92
N ILE A 69 -13.29 -8.79 -1.64
CA ILE A 69 -11.98 -8.60 -0.97
C ILE A 69 -11.13 -9.87 -1.13
N LYS A 70 -11.75 -11.04 -1.08
CA LYS A 70 -11.03 -12.31 -1.22
C LYS A 70 -10.46 -12.51 -2.63
N ASP A 71 -11.22 -12.14 -3.67
CA ASP A 71 -10.76 -12.28 -5.06
C ASP A 71 -9.57 -11.39 -5.36
N GLU A 72 -9.52 -10.20 -4.74
CA GLU A 72 -8.45 -9.23 -4.90
C GLU A 72 -7.31 -9.41 -3.88
N ALA A 73 -7.44 -10.33 -2.93
CA ALA A 73 -6.47 -10.51 -1.85
C ALA A 73 -5.07 -10.85 -2.37
N GLU A 74 -4.98 -11.73 -3.38
CA GLU A 74 -3.68 -12.13 -3.96
C GLU A 74 -2.98 -10.97 -4.68
N TYR A 75 -3.76 -10.08 -5.29
CA TYR A 75 -3.22 -8.89 -5.93
C TYR A 75 -2.82 -7.84 -4.88
N LEU A 76 -3.73 -7.50 -3.96
CA LEU A 76 -3.54 -6.45 -2.97
C LEU A 76 -2.46 -6.77 -1.95
N TRP A 77 -2.28 -8.06 -1.61
CA TRP A 77 -1.28 -8.46 -0.63
C TRP A 77 0.13 -8.41 -1.22
N ASP A 78 1.04 -7.81 -0.45
CA ASP A 78 2.47 -7.83 -0.71
C ASP A 78 3.22 -7.93 0.63
N VAL A 79 4.42 -8.50 0.60
CA VAL A 79 5.31 -8.57 1.78
C VAL A 79 5.82 -7.17 2.12
N ASP A 80 6.09 -6.36 1.10
CA ASP A 80 6.53 -4.98 1.27
C ASP A 80 5.31 -4.06 1.49
N ASP A 81 5.31 -3.32 2.60
CA ASP A 81 4.20 -2.41 2.95
C ASP A 81 4.00 -1.30 1.90
N ALA A 82 5.10 -0.86 1.26
CA ALA A 82 5.08 0.13 0.19
C ALA A 82 4.29 -0.36 -1.04
N ASP A 83 4.56 -1.60 -1.48
CA ASP A 83 3.89 -2.22 -2.62
C ASP A 83 2.41 -2.49 -2.29
N ARG A 84 2.13 -3.01 -1.10
CA ARG A 84 0.76 -3.23 -0.61
C ARG A 84 -0.06 -1.94 -0.63
N PHE A 85 0.54 -0.85 -0.12
CA PHE A 85 -0.08 0.48 -0.14
C PHE A 85 -0.30 0.99 -1.56
N ALA A 86 0.70 0.91 -2.44
CA ALA A 86 0.59 1.41 -3.80
C ALA A 86 -0.48 0.66 -4.60
N LYS A 87 -0.56 -0.67 -4.50
CA LYS A 87 -1.59 -1.49 -5.15
C LYS A 87 -2.99 -1.13 -4.67
N LEU A 88 -3.18 -0.97 -3.35
CA LEU A 88 -4.45 -0.52 -2.77
C LEU A 88 -4.83 0.88 -3.31
N ALA A 89 -3.90 1.82 -3.29
CA ALA A 89 -4.14 3.20 -3.68
C ALA A 89 -4.42 3.39 -5.18
N LEU A 90 -3.78 2.57 -6.03
CA LEU A 90 -3.99 2.57 -7.47
C LEU A 90 -5.39 2.04 -7.85
N ARG A 91 -5.86 0.99 -7.17
CA ARG A 91 -7.09 0.27 -7.57
C ARG A 91 -8.33 0.68 -6.78
N TYR A 92 -8.17 0.97 -5.49
CA TYR A 92 -9.24 1.28 -4.56
C TYR A 92 -8.91 2.52 -3.71
N PRO A 93 -8.72 3.70 -4.33
CA PRO A 93 -8.36 4.92 -3.60
C PRO A 93 -9.41 5.34 -2.55
N HIS A 94 -10.66 4.88 -2.66
CA HIS A 94 -11.71 5.14 -1.68
C HIS A 94 -11.57 4.37 -0.36
N LEU A 95 -10.75 3.33 -0.32
CA LEU A 95 -10.46 2.57 0.91
C LEU A 95 -9.33 3.17 1.75
N LEU A 96 -8.60 4.14 1.20
CA LEU A 96 -7.51 4.79 1.91
C LEU A 96 -8.05 5.63 3.07
N THR A 97 -7.43 5.49 4.24
CA THR A 97 -7.63 6.39 5.38
C THR A 97 -7.15 7.81 5.04
N HIS A 98 -7.50 8.79 5.87
CA HIS A 98 -7.09 10.18 5.63
C HIS A 98 -5.56 10.35 5.57
N GLU A 99 -4.82 9.71 6.48
CA GLU A 99 -3.34 9.76 6.48
C GLU A 99 -2.76 9.12 5.23
N GLU A 100 -3.33 7.99 4.81
CA GLU A 100 -2.97 7.29 3.58
C GLU A 100 -3.29 8.12 2.33
N GLN A 101 -4.38 8.88 2.32
CA GLN A 101 -4.71 9.80 1.22
C GLN A 101 -3.69 10.94 1.12
N VAL A 102 -3.23 11.50 2.26
CA VAL A 102 -2.16 12.51 2.27
C VAL A 102 -0.86 11.91 1.72
N ARG A 103 -0.48 10.70 2.16
CA ARG A 103 0.68 9.98 1.64
C ARG A 103 0.56 9.71 0.13
N TRP A 104 -0.62 9.29 -0.31
CA TRP A 104 -0.89 9.00 -1.72
C TRP A 104 -0.79 10.25 -2.58
N LYS A 105 -1.24 11.40 -2.08
CA LYS A 105 -1.09 12.69 -2.76
C LYS A 105 0.39 13.01 -3.03
N LEU A 106 1.26 12.87 -2.02
CA LEU A 106 2.70 13.09 -2.19
C LEU A 106 3.32 12.17 -3.24
N ILE A 107 2.89 10.91 -3.27
CA ILE A 107 3.37 9.91 -4.24
C ILE A 107 2.92 10.26 -5.66
N ARG A 108 1.66 10.68 -5.85
CA ARG A 108 1.10 11.08 -7.15
C ARG A 108 1.78 12.32 -7.73
N GLU A 109 2.14 13.27 -6.87
CA GLU A 109 2.76 14.54 -7.25
C GLU A 109 4.28 14.42 -7.45
N ASN A 110 4.90 13.30 -7.02
CA ASN A 110 6.33 13.09 -7.20
C ASN A 110 6.65 12.32 -8.48
N GLY A 111 7.07 13.03 -9.53
CA GLY A 111 7.44 12.48 -10.82
C GLY A 111 8.57 11.43 -10.79
N TYR A 112 9.38 11.36 -9.72
CA TYR A 112 10.43 10.33 -9.55
C TYR A 112 9.86 8.89 -9.55
N LEU A 113 8.60 8.74 -9.13
CA LEU A 113 7.94 7.44 -8.99
C LEU A 113 7.22 6.98 -10.27
N TRP A 114 7.20 7.80 -11.31
CA TRP A 114 6.42 7.56 -12.51
C TRP A 114 7.30 7.57 -13.75
N ARG A 115 7.03 6.63 -14.66
CA ARG A 115 7.54 6.68 -16.03
C ARG A 115 6.76 7.73 -16.78
N GLY A 116 7.42 8.86 -17.04
CA GLY A 116 6.88 9.95 -17.84
C GLY A 116 7.33 9.89 -19.30
N THR A 117 6.62 10.63 -20.13
CA THR A 117 7.05 11.00 -21.47
C THR A 117 7.29 12.49 -21.51
N PHE A 118 8.40 12.93 -22.11
CA PHE A 118 8.69 14.34 -22.25
C PHE A 118 7.81 14.97 -23.32
N ASN A 119 7.02 15.98 -22.96
CA ASN A 119 6.20 16.72 -23.90
C ASN A 119 7.01 17.88 -24.49
N VAL A 120 7.43 17.76 -25.75
CA VAL A 120 8.27 18.76 -26.44
C VAL A 120 7.57 20.12 -26.59
N ARG A 121 6.23 20.17 -26.62
CA ARG A 121 5.47 21.42 -26.76
C ARG A 121 5.43 22.21 -25.46
N ASN A 122 5.14 21.53 -24.36
CA ASN A 122 5.06 22.13 -23.02
C ASN A 122 6.42 22.21 -22.33
N LYS A 123 7.41 21.46 -22.81
CA LYS A 123 8.77 21.31 -22.25
C LYS A 123 8.78 20.74 -20.83
N GLU A 124 7.75 19.98 -20.51
CA GLU A 124 7.52 19.39 -19.20
C GLU A 124 7.41 17.87 -19.33
N TRP A 125 7.77 17.16 -18.26
CA TRP A 125 7.52 15.73 -18.13
C TRP A 125 6.05 15.49 -17.80
N GLU A 126 5.35 14.77 -18.67
CA GLU A 126 3.98 14.33 -18.41
C GLU A 126 3.99 12.86 -18.02
N TRP A 127 3.35 12.52 -16.90
CA TRP A 127 3.08 11.15 -16.50
C TRP A 127 1.60 10.94 -16.26
N SER A 128 1.18 9.69 -16.40
CA SER A 128 -0.15 9.24 -16.04
C SER A 128 -0.07 8.50 -14.72
N VAL A 129 -1.04 8.74 -13.83
CA VAL A 129 -1.16 8.00 -12.56
C VAL A 129 -1.87 6.69 -12.85
N ASN A 130 -1.11 5.67 -13.26
CA ASN A 130 -1.61 4.31 -13.47
C ASN A 130 -0.53 3.27 -13.09
N GLU A 131 -0.96 2.01 -12.98
CA GLU A 131 -0.08 0.94 -12.54
C GLU A 131 1.12 0.70 -13.46
N HIS A 132 0.95 0.84 -14.77
CA HIS A 132 2.01 0.56 -15.76
C HIS A 132 3.13 1.60 -15.76
N SER A 133 2.82 2.84 -15.41
CA SER A 133 3.82 3.90 -15.27
C SER A 133 4.47 3.90 -13.89
N PHE A 134 3.92 3.21 -12.89
CA PHE A 134 4.43 3.25 -11.53
C PHE A 134 5.73 2.44 -11.36
N ILE A 135 6.72 3.02 -10.67
CA ILE A 135 8.02 2.40 -10.43
C ILE A 135 8.11 1.95 -8.96
N PHE A 136 7.66 0.73 -8.69
CA PHE A 136 7.60 0.16 -7.33
C PHE A 136 8.95 0.17 -6.60
N SER A 137 10.06 -0.11 -7.30
CA SER A 137 11.40 -0.09 -6.68
C SER A 137 11.76 1.27 -6.09
N HIS A 138 11.44 2.35 -6.79
CA HIS A 138 11.72 3.71 -6.30
C HIS A 138 10.87 4.06 -5.08
N LEU A 139 9.63 3.56 -5.01
CA LEU A 139 8.80 3.75 -3.82
C LEU A 139 9.40 3.01 -2.64
N ARG A 140 9.83 1.75 -2.80
CA ARG A 140 10.45 0.96 -1.72
C ARG A 140 11.70 1.63 -1.17
N ASP A 141 12.58 2.11 -2.05
CA ASP A 141 13.85 2.74 -1.65
C ASP A 141 13.65 4.02 -0.81
N HIS A 142 12.53 4.70 -0.98
CA HIS A 142 12.21 5.97 -0.31
C HIS A 142 10.98 5.91 0.59
N TRP A 143 10.44 4.71 0.87
CA TRP A 143 9.15 4.53 1.54
C TRP A 143 9.08 5.25 2.89
N GLU A 144 10.11 5.07 3.71
CA GLU A 144 10.23 5.70 5.03
C GLU A 144 10.17 7.24 4.96
N ILE A 145 10.72 7.83 3.90
CA ILE A 145 10.70 9.28 3.70
C ILE A 145 9.28 9.74 3.39
N PHE A 146 8.57 9.03 2.51
CA PHE A 146 7.17 9.35 2.20
C PHE A 146 6.27 9.21 3.43
N CYS A 147 6.46 8.18 4.26
CA CYS A 147 5.77 8.04 5.54
C CYS A 147 6.07 9.20 6.50
N ALA A 148 7.36 9.54 6.68
CA ALA A 148 7.76 10.63 7.56
C ALA A 148 7.22 12.00 7.11
N VAL A 149 7.16 12.28 5.82
CA VAL A 149 6.59 13.54 5.30
C VAL A 149 5.07 13.55 5.47
N ALA A 150 4.38 12.45 5.19
CA ALA A 150 2.92 12.35 5.35
C ALA A 150 2.47 12.56 6.81
N GLU A 151 3.26 12.06 7.77
CA GLU A 151 3.02 12.23 9.20
C GLU A 151 3.51 13.58 9.76
N GLY A 152 4.13 14.42 8.92
CA GLY A 152 4.68 15.72 9.33
C GLY A 152 5.98 15.63 10.16
N ARG A 153 6.62 14.46 10.22
CA ARG A 153 7.93 14.26 10.86
C ARG A 153 9.08 14.85 10.03
N SER A 154 8.91 14.95 8.72
CA SER A 154 9.90 15.47 7.76
C SER A 154 9.32 16.56 6.87
N LYS A 155 10.19 17.42 6.32
CA LYS A 155 9.79 18.47 5.37
C LYS A 155 9.62 17.90 3.96
N PRO A 156 8.72 18.45 3.12
CA PRO A 156 8.56 18.02 1.72
C PRO A 156 9.85 18.02 0.89
N ASP A 157 10.80 18.90 1.22
CA ASP A 157 12.11 19.00 0.54
C ASP A 157 12.99 17.76 0.69
N SER A 158 12.69 16.85 1.63
CA SER A 158 13.42 15.59 1.78
C SER A 158 12.99 14.52 0.78
N LEU A 159 11.90 14.74 0.04
CA LEU A 159 11.43 13.81 -0.99
C LEU A 159 12.47 13.67 -2.12
N PRO A 160 12.51 12.51 -2.80
CA PRO A 160 13.42 12.32 -3.92
C PRO A 160 13.15 13.38 -4.98
N LYS A 161 14.24 14.04 -5.39
CA LYS A 161 14.19 15.13 -6.37
C LYS A 161 13.96 14.54 -7.75
N TRP A 162 13.09 15.19 -8.51
CA TRP A 162 12.86 14.91 -9.91
C TRP A 162 12.93 16.23 -10.69
N GLN A 163 13.21 16.13 -11.98
CA GLN A 163 13.31 17.29 -12.85
C GLN A 163 12.03 17.39 -13.68
N GLU A 164 11.26 18.45 -13.43
CA GLU A 164 10.01 18.72 -14.14
C GLU A 164 10.23 19.16 -15.59
N THR A 165 11.38 19.77 -15.87
CA THR A 165 11.78 20.26 -17.19
C THR A 165 13.12 19.66 -17.61
N ASP A 166 13.30 19.39 -18.90
CA ASP A 166 14.55 18.84 -19.43
C ASP A 166 15.69 19.87 -19.34
N PRO A 167 16.78 19.59 -18.59
CA PRO A 167 17.92 20.52 -18.47
C PRO A 167 18.65 20.75 -19.79
N SER A 168 18.60 19.79 -20.73
CA SER A 168 19.31 19.86 -22.00
C SER A 168 18.76 20.98 -22.91
N TRP A 169 17.46 21.26 -22.82
CA TRP A 169 16.82 22.38 -23.49
C TRP A 169 17.23 23.73 -22.88
N ILE A 170 17.36 23.82 -21.55
CA ILE A 170 17.77 25.06 -20.86
C ILE A 170 19.21 25.40 -21.23
N ALA A 171 20.09 24.40 -21.31
CA ALA A 171 21.46 24.56 -21.78
C ALA A 171 21.52 25.02 -23.25
N ALA A 172 20.66 24.48 -24.13
CA ALA A 172 20.58 24.91 -25.53
C ALA A 172 20.00 26.33 -25.69
N ALA A 173 19.04 26.72 -24.85
CA ALA A 173 18.42 28.06 -24.89
C ALA A 173 19.37 29.18 -24.42
N GLY A 174 20.35 28.86 -23.56
CA GLY A 174 21.38 29.80 -23.12
C GLY A 174 22.54 30.00 -24.10
N GLN A 175 22.57 29.26 -25.22
CA GLN A 175 23.75 29.16 -26.09
C GLN A 175 23.47 29.47 -27.57
N PHE A 176 22.47 30.31 -27.85
CA PHE A 176 22.33 30.92 -29.18
C PHE A 176 22.92 32.33 -29.17
N PRO A 177 24.08 32.58 -29.83
CA PRO A 177 24.46 33.94 -30.12
C PRO A 177 23.41 34.52 -31.06
N ILE A 178 22.86 35.68 -30.70
CA ILE A 178 21.95 36.47 -31.51
C ILE A 178 22.64 36.80 -32.84
N ARG A 179 22.50 35.93 -33.85
CA ARG A 179 22.73 36.31 -35.24
C ARG A 179 21.41 36.79 -35.80
N ARG A 180 21.16 38.08 -35.60
CA ARG A 180 20.32 38.87 -36.50
C ARG A 180 20.89 38.71 -37.91
N TYR A 181 20.17 38.00 -38.78
CA TYR A 181 20.28 38.25 -40.20
C TYR A 181 18.98 38.91 -40.65
N PHE A 182 19.08 40.23 -40.77
CA PHE A 182 18.32 41.00 -41.75
C PHE A 182 18.79 40.56 -43.14
N ARG A 183 17.88 40.07 -43.98
CA ARG A 183 17.62 40.66 -45.30
C ARG A 183 16.31 40.16 -45.88
#